data_AF-A0A969TZI1-F1
#
_entry.id   AF-A0A969TZI1-F1
#
_cell.length_a   1.000
_cell.length_b   1.000
_cell.length_c   1.000
_cell.angle_alpha   90.00
_cell.angle_beta   90.00
_cell.angle_gamma   90.00
#
_symmetry.space_group_name_H-M   'P 1'
#
loop_
_entity.id
_entity.type
_entity.pdbx_description
1 polymer ?
#
loop_
_entity_poly.entity_id
_entity_poly.type
_entity_poly.pdbx_seq_one_letter_code
_entity_poly.pdbx_strand_id
1 'polypeptide(L)'
;MVGGIIASTSWNWLYIDVLWVREDLRKYGYGHSLLTAAEQEAIRRGCDRVFLYTFSFQSPSFYLKHGYEVLANFQESLASIAVFS
;
A
#
# COMPACT_ATOMS: atom_id res chain seq x y z
N MET A 1 2.03 2.81 -20.10
CA MET A 1 1.54 3.50 -18.88
C MET A 1 2.73 4.04 -18.10
N VAL A 2 2.58 5.17 -17.40
CA VAL A 2 3.66 5.83 -16.64
C VAL A 2 3.61 5.54 -15.13
N GLY A 3 2.49 5.04 -14.65
CA GLY A 3 2.27 4.65 -13.25
C GLY A 3 0.80 4.36 -12.99
N GLY A 4 0.49 3.88 -11.78
CA GLY A 4 -0.87 3.62 -11.33
C GLY A 4 -0.95 3.02 -9.93
N ILE A 5 -2.16 3.01 -9.39
CA ILE A 5 -2.51 2.35 -8.13
C ILE A 5 -3.77 1.51 -8.30
N ILE A 6 -3.77 0.30 -7.77
CA ILE A 6 -4.91 -0.62 -7.68
C ILE A 6 -5.14 -0.88 -6.20
N ALA A 7 -6.36 -0.61 -5.74
CA ALA A 7 -6.75 -0.76 -4.36
C ALA A 7 -8.25 -1.09 -4.24
N SER A 8 -8.64 -1.67 -3.11
CA SER A 8 -10.02 -2.00 -2.79
C SER A 8 -10.39 -1.50 -1.39
N THR A 9 -11.69 -1.26 -1.16
CA THR A 9 -12.21 -0.81 0.13
C THR A 9 -13.27 -1.77 0.65
N SER A 10 -13.10 -2.26 1.88
CA SER A 10 -14.01 -3.19 2.55
C SER A 10 -13.92 -3.01 4.06
N TRP A 11 -15.04 -3.08 4.79
CA TRP A 11 -15.04 -3.02 6.28
C TRP A 11 -14.28 -1.82 6.88
N ASN A 12 -14.39 -0.64 6.25
CA ASN A 12 -13.64 0.59 6.60
C ASN A 12 -12.11 0.49 6.43
N TRP A 13 -11.62 -0.53 5.74
CA TRP A 13 -10.22 -0.67 5.36
C TRP A 13 -10.00 -0.34 3.88
N LEU A 14 -8.91 0.36 3.60
CA LEU A 14 -8.25 0.40 2.30
C LEU A 14 -7.21 -0.73 2.23
N TYR A 15 -7.28 -1.56 1.20
CA TYR A 15 -6.23 -2.50 0.84
C TYR A 15 -5.56 -2.04 -0.46
N ILE A 16 -4.25 -1.78 -0.41
CA ILE A 16 -3.46 -1.43 -1.60
C ILE A 16 -2.82 -2.70 -2.15
N ASP A 17 -3.22 -3.08 -3.37
CA ASP A 17 -2.73 -4.28 -4.05
C ASP A 17 -1.49 -3.97 -4.90
N VAL A 18 -1.56 -2.91 -5.70
CA VAL A 18 -0.46 -2.50 -6.58
C VAL A 18 -0.26 -1.00 -6.51
N LEU A 19 0.97 -0.56 -6.31
CA LEU A 19 1.42 0.80 -6.58
C LEU A 19 2.70 0.72 -7.42
N TRP A 20 2.67 1.31 -8.60
CA TRP A 20 3.82 1.28 -9.49
C TRP A 20 4.00 2.60 -10.23
N VAL A 21 5.25 3.01 -10.41
CA VAL A 21 5.66 4.14 -11.23
C VAL A 21 6.83 3.69 -12.09
N ARG A 22 6.82 4.10 -13.37
CA ARG A 22 7.88 3.83 -14.34
C ARG A 22 9.22 4.31 -13.78
N GLU A 23 10.28 3.51 -13.97
CA GLU A 23 11.57 3.68 -13.29
C GLU A 23 12.17 5.08 -13.46
N ASP A 24 12.13 5.60 -14.68
CA ASP A 24 12.63 6.92 -15.08
C ASP A 24 11.86 8.09 -14.45
N LEU A 25 10.68 7.83 -13.89
CA LEU A 25 9.82 8.81 -13.22
C LEU A 25 9.78 8.61 -11.70
N ARG A 26 10.55 7.66 -11.15
CA ARG A 26 10.65 7.51 -9.69
C ARG A 26 11.40 8.68 -9.07
N LYS A 27 11.20 8.88 -7.76
CA LYS A 27 11.78 9.99 -6.97
C LYS A 27 11.28 11.40 -7.34
N TYR A 28 10.37 11.54 -8.30
CA TYR A 28 9.68 12.80 -8.63
C TYR A 28 8.36 13.00 -7.85
N GLY A 29 8.07 12.16 -6.86
CA GLY A 29 6.89 12.30 -6.00
C GLY A 29 5.60 11.66 -6.52
N TYR A 30 5.56 11.12 -7.75
CA TYR A 30 4.34 10.49 -8.29
C TYR A 30 3.79 9.34 -7.44
N GLY A 31 4.67 8.52 -6.83
CA GLY A 31 4.24 7.46 -5.92
C GLY A 31 3.50 8.01 -4.69
N HIS A 32 4.00 9.12 -4.13
CA HIS A 32 3.32 9.81 -3.03
C HIS A 32 1.97 10.37 -3.48
N SER A 33 1.91 11.02 -4.64
CA SER A 33 0.64 11.55 -5.16
C SER A 33 -0.41 10.47 -5.39
N LEU A 34 -0.01 9.30 -5.91
CA LEU A 34 -0.91 8.15 -6.09
C LEU A 34 -1.39 7.59 -4.75
N LEU A 35 -0.49 7.44 -3.78
CA LEU A 35 -0.81 6.97 -2.43
C LEU A 35 -1.82 7.90 -1.74
N THR A 36 -1.53 9.20 -1.70
CA THR A 36 -2.40 10.21 -1.11
C THR A 36 -3.78 10.24 -1.76
N ALA A 37 -3.86 10.09 -3.09
CA ALA A 37 -5.14 10.06 -3.79
C ALA A 37 -5.99 8.83 -3.38
N ALA A 38 -5.37 7.67 -3.21
CA ALA A 38 -6.07 6.47 -2.74
C ALA A 38 -6.53 6.60 -1.28
N GLU A 39 -5.69 7.15 -0.40
CA GLU A 39 -6.05 7.39 1.01
C GLU A 39 -7.19 8.40 1.15
N GLN A 40 -7.17 9.49 0.37
CA GLN A 40 -8.26 10.47 0.34
C GLN A 40 -9.57 9.85 -0.14
N GLU A 41 -9.52 9.02 -1.18
CA GLU A 41 -10.71 8.32 -1.67
C GLU A 41 -11.23 7.30 -0.63
N ALA A 42 -10.34 6.65 0.11
CA ALA A 42 -10.71 5.75 1.20
C ALA A 42 -11.41 6.51 2.34
N ILE A 43 -10.86 7.66 2.76
CA ILE A 43 -11.50 8.54 3.76
C ILE A 43 -12.89 8.97 3.28
N ARG A 44 -13.04 9.35 2.00
CA ARG A 44 -14.34 9.71 1.41
C ARG A 44 -15.35 8.57 1.46
N ARG A 45 -14.88 7.32 1.41
CA ARG A 45 -15.68 6.10 1.55
C ARG A 45 -15.92 5.66 2.99
N GLY A 46 -15.45 6.42 3.98
CA GLY A 46 -15.59 6.08 5.39
C GLY A 46 -14.56 5.08 5.91
N CYS A 47 -13.47 4.85 5.17
CA CYS A 47 -12.36 4.06 5.67
C CYS A 47 -11.49 4.89 6.61
N ASP A 48 -11.09 4.29 7.72
CA ASP A 48 -10.23 4.88 8.75
C ASP A 48 -8.93 4.08 8.94
N ARG A 49 -8.75 3.01 8.15
CA ARG A 49 -7.60 2.11 8.24
C ARG A 49 -7.07 1.75 6.86
N VAL A 50 -5.79 1.48 6.75
CA VAL A 50 -5.12 1.05 5.52
C VAL A 50 -4.09 -0.03 5.80
N PHE A 51 -3.98 -1.01 4.91
CA PHE A 51 -2.91 -2.00 4.94
C PHE A 51 -2.52 -2.43 3.53
N LEU A 52 -1.33 -3.02 3.42
CA LEU A 52 -0.81 -3.62 2.19
C LEU A 52 0.19 -4.72 2.52
N TYR A 53 0.48 -5.54 1.51
CA TYR A 53 1.63 -6.43 1.53
C TYR A 53 2.65 -5.92 0.53
N THR A 54 3.91 -5.84 0.95
CA THR A 54 5.02 -5.47 0.07
C THR A 54 6.14 -6.47 0.26
N PHE A 55 6.74 -6.92 -0.83
CA PHE A 55 7.97 -7.69 -0.73
C PHE A 55 9.13 -6.78 -0.32
N SER A 56 10.15 -7.35 0.33
CA SER A 56 11.36 -6.63 0.75
C SER A 56 12.08 -5.94 -0.41
N PHE A 57 12.01 -6.52 -1.62
CA PHE A 57 12.57 -5.94 -2.84
C PHE A 57 11.73 -4.82 -3.46
N GLN A 58 10.48 -4.63 -3.04
CA GLN A 58 9.55 -3.60 -3.56
C GLN A 58 9.62 -2.27 -2.79
N SER A 59 10.68 -2.06 -2.00
CA SER A 59 10.96 -0.84 -1.25
C SER A 59 10.00 -0.57 -0.08
N PRO A 60 10.04 -1.39 1.00
CA PRO A 60 9.30 -1.12 2.23
C PRO A 60 9.61 0.27 2.82
N SER A 61 10.81 0.80 2.55
CA SER A 61 11.21 2.15 2.93
C SER A 61 10.32 3.26 2.36
N PHE A 62 9.65 3.02 1.22
CA PHE A 62 8.68 3.97 0.67
C PHE A 62 7.51 4.15 1.63
N TYR A 63 6.87 3.08 2.06
CA TYR A 63 5.70 3.14 2.95
C TYR A 63 6.07 3.64 4.35
N LEU A 64 7.22 3.21 4.89
CA LEU A 64 7.71 3.71 6.18
C LEU A 64 7.88 5.24 6.20
N LYS A 65 8.36 5.84 5.11
CA LYS A 65 8.47 7.30 4.99
C LYS A 65 7.13 8.03 4.96
N HIS A 66 6.05 7.32 4.66
CA HIS A 66 4.69 7.84 4.63
C HIS A 66 3.88 7.48 5.88
N GLY A 67 4.55 7.06 6.96
CA GLY A 67 3.92 6.81 8.26
C GLY A 67 3.30 5.42 8.42
N TYR A 68 3.52 4.51 7.47
CA TYR A 68 3.13 3.11 7.65
C TYR A 68 4.06 2.45 8.66
N GLU A 69 3.50 1.52 9.43
CA GLU A 69 4.23 0.69 10.38
C GLU A 69 4.25 -0.77 9.92
N VAL A 70 5.33 -1.49 10.25
CA VAL A 70 5.43 -2.92 9.93
C VAL A 70 4.63 -3.70 10.97
N LEU A 71 3.53 -4.32 10.53
CA LEU A 71 2.75 -5.22 11.38
C LEU A 71 3.43 -6.58 11.54
N ALA A 72 3.90 -7.17 10.43
CA ALA A 72 4.53 -8.49 10.42
C ALA A 72 5.47 -8.64 9.22
N ASN A 73 6.52 -9.45 9.39
CA ASN A 73 7.37 -9.92 8.30
C ASN A 73 7.18 -11.43 8.15
N PHE A 74 6.95 -11.88 6.92
CA PHE A 74 6.78 -13.30 6.61
C PHE A 74 8.01 -13.79 5.84
N GLN A 75 8.54 -14.95 6.24
CA GLN A 75 9.47 -15.70 5.39
C GLN A 75 8.65 -16.53 4.39
N GLU A 76 9.11 -16.62 3.14
CA GLU A 76 8.49 -17.46 2.12
C GLU A 76 8.45 -18.91 2.58
N SER A 77 7.32 -19.28 3.15
CA SER A 77 6.96 -20.59 3.63
C SER A 77 5.45 -20.72 3.46
N LEU A 78 4.95 -21.93 3.19
CA LEU A 78 3.52 -22.21 3.13
C LEU A 78 2.93 -22.05 4.53
N ALA A 79 2.53 -20.82 4.88
CA ALA A 79 1.90 -20.47 6.13
C ALA A 79 0.46 -20.02 5.89
N SER A 80 -0.50 -20.70 6.51
CA SER A 80 -1.88 -20.22 6.60
C SER A 80 -1.96 -19.17 7.69
N ILE A 81 -2.32 -17.94 7.32
CA ILE A 81 -2.43 -16.82 8.26
C ILE A 81 -3.90 -16.45 8.40
N ALA A 82 -4.40 -16.42 9.64
CA ALA A 82 -5.72 -15.91 9.96
C ALA A 82 -5.57 -14.62 10.78
N VAL A 83 -6.28 -13.58 10.39
CA VAL A 83 -6.38 -12.32 11.14
C VAL A 83 -7.79 -12.25 11.70
N PHE A 84 -7.91 -12.16 13.02
CA PHE A 84 -9.18 -12.00 13.73
C PHE A 84 -9.37 -10.54 14.13
N SER A 85 -10.61 -10.04 14.04
CA SER A 85 -11.01 -8.70 14.48
C SER A 85 -11.41 -8.67 15.95
#